data_AF-A0A1G2CPL5-F1
#
_entry.id   AF-A0A1G2CPL5-F1
#
_cell.length_a   1.000
_cell.length_b   1.000
_cell.length_c   1.000
_cell.angle_alpha   90.00
_cell.angle_beta   90.00
_cell.angle_gamma   90.00
#
_symmetry.space_group_name_H-M   'P 1'
#
loop_
_entity.id
_entity.type
_entity.pdbx_description
1 polymer ?
#
loop_
_entity_poly.entity_id
_entity_poly.type
_entity_poly.pdbx_seq_one_letter_code
_entity_poly.pdbx_strand_id
1 'polypeptide(L)'
;MAFLKNRKIQLLGIIILFSTLSSLVVFSTDRIFDYDSLYHIRHAWLYRTEGLSFSDFPWLQFSSIGELKSDIWYGFHLFLLPFTFFPDFIFSIRLSSVVLAVFFLLSFYLILKRLPVKYPLFFTVLLYFSSGDFLFRINMCRPHIFSFIFSLFLLFSLSSGLFWWSFLFSFFLAFFHVSLFWLSFLVFSVVFIFKLWLSKKIFLSDFFSVFLGSVAGLFLRPNPLGSLKLAYIQIFDLILAKRAGIPLKFGRELLPLSSSDIIFQFLPLAAIFFFSIFLFINLARNEKFFSLAVEEKIFLFSSSFLSFVFLLLSFFVARRSADFLSIFLLLSFPILFSLWLKDIFKKTKNKRFKIIIFSASLIFLLISAARSIYVVSLFEKNSDSPDKFKEISLWLKDNTKPGEIVYNSYWDNFPNLFFWNWQNYYRGGMDPIFQYSFSQDLFWKNYFIAYRGAPYTCGKIRCTESEVEDASLVLKRDFHASYIILEYRRSPNFIKVADSSPNFEKVFSTPTEVVYKIL
;
A
#
# COMPACT_ATOMS: atom_id res chain seq x y z
N MET A 1 23.71 -19.78 28.54
CA MET A 1 22.62 -19.00 29.17
C MET A 1 23.00 -17.56 29.58
N ALA A 2 24.29 -17.18 29.74
CA ALA A 2 24.69 -15.79 30.01
C ALA A 2 24.54 -14.83 28.80
N PHE A 3 24.63 -15.36 27.57
CA PHE A 3 24.53 -14.62 26.30
C PHE A 3 23.16 -13.93 26.10
N LEU A 4 22.09 -14.45 26.73
CA LEU A 4 20.71 -13.97 26.59
C LEU A 4 20.33 -12.83 27.53
N LYS A 5 21.22 -12.34 28.41
CA LYS A 5 20.93 -11.19 29.31
C LYS A 5 21.29 -9.83 28.71
N ASN A 6 22.11 -9.78 27.66
CA ASN A 6 22.52 -8.52 27.05
C ASN A 6 21.41 -8.00 26.12
N ARG A 7 20.83 -6.84 26.47
CA ARG A 7 19.75 -6.20 25.70
C ARG A 7 20.14 -5.94 24.23
N LYS A 8 21.41 -5.67 23.95
CA LYS A 8 21.93 -5.47 22.57
C LYS A 8 21.91 -6.78 21.78
N ILE A 9 22.36 -7.87 22.39
CA ILE A 9 22.37 -9.21 21.75
C ILE A 9 20.95 -9.68 21.45
N GLN A 10 20.01 -9.47 22.37
CA GLN A 10 18.60 -9.79 22.13
C GLN A 10 18.02 -9.00 20.96
N LEU A 11 18.29 -7.70 20.89
CA LEU A 11 17.81 -6.86 19.80
C LEU A 11 18.39 -7.29 18.44
N LEU A 12 19.69 -7.60 18.41
CA LEU A 12 20.34 -8.13 17.22
C LEU A 12 19.70 -9.46 16.77
N GLY A 13 19.46 -10.39 17.70
CA GLY A 13 18.78 -11.65 17.37
C GLY A 13 17.37 -11.47 16.81
N ILE A 14 16.64 -10.44 17.25
CA ILE A 14 15.31 -10.09 16.73
C ILE A 14 15.41 -9.49 15.33
N ILE A 15 16.37 -8.59 15.10
CA ILE A 15 16.62 -8.03 13.77
C ILE A 15 16.97 -9.15 12.79
N ILE A 16 17.84 -10.08 13.19
CA ILE A 16 18.19 -11.26 12.38
C ILE A 16 16.92 -12.07 12.08
N LEU A 17 16.12 -12.40 13.09
CA LEU A 17 14.87 -13.15 12.89
C LEU A 17 13.93 -12.47 11.88
N PHE A 18 13.66 -11.18 12.03
CA PHE A 18 12.77 -10.45 11.13
C PHE A 18 13.35 -10.35 9.72
N SER A 19 14.67 -10.15 9.62
CA SER A 19 15.37 -10.13 8.33
C SER A 19 15.29 -11.48 7.64
N THR A 20 15.47 -12.59 8.37
CA THR A 20 15.31 -13.94 7.85
C THR A 20 13.87 -14.19 7.40
N LEU A 21 12.87 -13.86 8.22
CA LEU A 21 11.45 -14.07 7.88
C LEU A 21 11.04 -13.32 6.62
N SER A 22 11.46 -12.07 6.46
CA SER A 22 11.17 -11.28 5.26
C SER A 22 11.99 -11.74 4.07
N SER A 23 13.29 -12.02 4.24
CA SER A 23 14.14 -12.51 3.15
C SER A 23 13.66 -13.85 2.59
N LEU A 24 13.20 -14.76 3.45
CA LEU A 24 12.64 -16.06 3.02
C LEU A 24 11.38 -15.90 2.16
N VAL A 25 10.62 -14.81 2.33
CA VAL A 25 9.41 -14.54 1.53
C VAL A 25 9.77 -13.74 0.27
N VAL A 26 10.63 -12.74 0.38
CA VAL A 26 11.00 -11.87 -0.74
C VAL A 26 11.90 -12.58 -1.76
N PHE A 27 12.83 -13.41 -1.30
CA PHE A 27 13.80 -14.12 -2.15
C PHE A 27 13.41 -15.56 -2.47
N SER A 28 12.25 -16.05 -2.03
CA SER A 28 11.74 -17.38 -2.46
C SER A 28 11.18 -17.37 -3.89
N THR A 29 11.09 -16.21 -4.53
CA THR A 29 10.49 -16.05 -5.86
C THR A 29 11.34 -15.14 -6.73
N ASP A 30 11.36 -15.44 -8.03
CA ASP A 30 11.95 -14.58 -9.05
C ASP A 30 11.02 -13.43 -9.48
N ARG A 31 9.81 -13.37 -8.90
CA ARG A 31 8.85 -12.28 -9.11
C ARG A 31 9.13 -11.10 -8.17
N ILE A 32 8.36 -10.04 -8.34
CA ILE A 32 8.26 -8.92 -7.39
C ILE A 32 6.82 -8.86 -6.87
N PHE A 33 6.64 -8.45 -5.61
CA PHE A 33 5.33 -8.43 -4.97
C PHE A 33 4.38 -7.39 -5.57
N ASP A 34 4.91 -6.36 -6.23
CA ASP A 34 4.11 -5.38 -6.94
C ASP A 34 4.93 -4.64 -8.00
N TYR A 35 4.31 -4.23 -9.12
CA TYR A 35 5.03 -3.52 -10.18
C TYR A 35 5.21 -2.03 -9.92
N ASP A 36 4.40 -1.40 -9.07
CA ASP A 36 4.60 0.01 -8.71
C ASP A 36 5.97 0.23 -8.04
N SER A 37 6.54 -0.82 -7.42
CA SER A 37 7.93 -0.85 -6.97
C SER A 37 8.94 -0.47 -8.07
N LEU A 38 8.69 -0.86 -9.34
CA LEU A 38 9.53 -0.51 -10.49
C LEU A 38 9.49 1.00 -10.75
N TYR A 39 8.29 1.60 -10.68
CA TYR A 39 8.14 3.05 -10.75
C TYR A 39 8.85 3.74 -9.58
N HIS A 40 8.66 3.26 -8.34
CA HIS A 40 9.21 3.90 -7.15
C HIS A 40 10.75 3.92 -7.15
N ILE A 41 11.40 2.80 -7.50
CA ILE A 41 12.88 2.77 -7.54
C ILE A 41 13.42 3.65 -8.67
N ARG A 42 12.71 3.76 -9.80
CA ARG A 42 13.13 4.63 -10.91
C ARG A 42 12.89 6.10 -10.64
N HIS A 43 11.80 6.45 -9.97
CA HIS A 43 11.59 7.82 -9.51
C HIS A 43 12.66 8.22 -8.48
N ALA A 44 12.99 7.33 -7.54
CA ALA A 44 14.11 7.57 -6.62
C ALA A 44 15.45 7.77 -7.38
N TRP A 45 15.67 7.01 -8.45
CA TRP A 45 16.87 7.20 -9.30
C TRP A 45 16.87 8.56 -9.98
N LEU A 46 15.72 9.08 -10.44
CA LEU A 46 15.61 10.45 -10.96
C LEU A 46 15.98 11.50 -9.92
N TYR A 47 15.56 11.35 -8.66
CA TYR A 47 16.00 12.28 -7.60
C TYR A 47 17.51 12.24 -7.36
N ARG A 48 18.13 11.07 -7.55
CA ARG A 48 19.58 10.95 -7.47
C ARG A 48 20.29 11.62 -8.66
N THR A 49 19.74 11.55 -9.87
CA THR A 49 20.42 12.06 -11.09
C THR A 49 20.07 13.51 -11.43
N GLU A 50 18.81 13.90 -11.27
CA GLU A 50 18.28 15.23 -11.61
C GLU A 50 18.20 16.19 -10.41
N GLY A 51 18.30 15.65 -9.19
CA GLY A 51 18.27 16.41 -7.94
C GLY A 51 16.97 16.28 -7.14
N LEU A 52 17.05 16.60 -5.85
CA LEU A 52 15.96 16.36 -4.88
C LEU A 52 14.74 17.28 -5.03
N SER A 53 14.87 18.37 -5.79
CA SER A 53 13.79 19.29 -6.14
C SER A 53 13.15 19.01 -7.49
N PHE A 54 13.62 17.97 -8.20
CA PHE A 54 13.05 17.55 -9.47
C PHE A 54 11.57 17.23 -9.28
N SER A 55 10.72 17.84 -10.11
CA SER A 55 9.26 17.67 -10.02
C SER A 55 8.61 17.46 -11.38
N ASP A 56 9.35 17.69 -12.47
CA ASP A 56 8.85 17.43 -13.81
C ASP A 56 8.60 15.93 -14.00
N PHE A 57 7.47 15.55 -14.59
CA PHE A 57 7.17 14.15 -14.86
C PHE A 57 6.59 13.96 -16.27
N PRO A 58 7.39 14.25 -17.33
CA PRO A 58 6.89 14.27 -18.70
C PRO A 58 6.50 12.88 -19.24
N TRP A 59 6.83 11.80 -18.53
CA TRP A 59 6.49 10.44 -18.98
C TRP A 59 4.99 10.13 -18.97
N LEU A 60 4.15 10.96 -18.35
CA LEU A 60 2.70 10.79 -18.31
C LEU A 60 1.99 11.97 -18.97
N GLN A 61 1.70 11.86 -20.26
CA GLN A 61 1.19 12.98 -21.06
C GLN A 61 -0.29 13.30 -20.83
N PHE A 62 -1.11 12.30 -20.48
CA PHE A 62 -2.56 12.44 -20.30
C PHE A 62 -2.99 11.98 -18.90
N SER A 63 -2.37 12.59 -17.89
CA SER A 63 -2.61 12.28 -16.47
C SER A 63 -2.36 13.53 -15.62
N SER A 64 -3.20 13.73 -14.60
CA SER A 64 -3.01 14.81 -13.63
C SER A 64 -1.67 14.72 -12.89
N ILE A 65 -1.03 13.53 -12.82
CA ILE A 65 0.32 13.38 -12.25
C ILE A 65 1.33 14.17 -13.09
N GLY A 66 1.30 14.02 -14.41
CA GLY A 66 2.20 14.73 -15.32
C GLY A 66 1.88 16.22 -15.40
N GLU A 67 0.59 16.58 -15.38
CA GLU A 67 0.12 17.97 -15.40
C GLU A 67 0.52 18.74 -14.12
N LEU A 68 0.27 18.14 -12.96
CA LEU A 68 0.51 18.79 -11.67
C LEU A 68 1.96 18.72 -11.24
N LYS A 69 2.81 17.91 -11.91
CA LYS A 69 4.26 17.85 -11.71
C LYS A 69 4.64 17.72 -10.24
N SER A 70 4.06 16.72 -9.57
CA SER A 70 4.25 16.58 -8.14
C SER A 70 4.26 15.13 -7.69
N ASP A 71 5.01 14.89 -6.61
CA ASP A 71 5.15 13.57 -6.02
C ASP A 71 4.36 13.46 -4.71
N ILE A 72 3.42 12.52 -4.71
CA ILE A 72 2.60 12.19 -3.54
C ILE A 72 3.31 11.23 -2.57
N TRP A 73 4.49 10.71 -2.96
CA TRP A 73 5.32 9.77 -2.20
C TRP A 73 6.76 10.28 -1.97
N TYR A 74 6.95 11.61 -1.98
CA TYR A 74 8.26 12.26 -1.88
C TYR A 74 9.21 11.66 -0.82
N GLY A 75 8.78 11.62 0.44
CA GLY A 75 9.62 11.05 1.51
C GLY A 75 9.97 9.58 1.30
N PHE A 76 9.10 8.81 0.63
CA PHE A 76 9.37 7.41 0.30
C PHE A 76 10.44 7.27 -0.80
N HIS A 77 10.40 8.08 -1.86
CA HIS A 77 11.45 8.07 -2.86
C HIS A 77 12.80 8.55 -2.29
N LEU A 78 12.81 9.50 -1.34
CA LEU A 78 14.03 9.86 -0.60
C LEU A 78 14.59 8.68 0.20
N PHE A 79 13.75 7.89 0.85
CA PHE A 79 14.17 6.67 1.53
C PHE A 79 14.78 5.65 0.56
N LEU A 80 14.31 5.59 -0.69
CA LEU A 80 14.83 4.67 -1.70
C LEU A 80 16.16 5.10 -2.33
N LEU A 81 16.59 6.35 -2.16
CA LEU A 81 17.84 6.88 -2.74
C LEU A 81 19.06 5.96 -2.56
N PRO A 82 19.37 5.45 -1.34
CA PRO A 82 20.55 4.61 -1.14
C PRO A 82 20.52 3.31 -1.96
N PHE A 83 19.32 2.79 -2.25
CA PHE A 83 19.16 1.55 -3.00
C PHE A 83 19.36 1.76 -4.52
N THR A 84 19.24 2.99 -5.01
CA THR A 84 19.47 3.30 -6.44
C THR A 84 20.95 3.28 -6.85
N PHE A 85 21.87 3.13 -5.90
CA PHE A 85 23.30 2.97 -6.16
C PHE A 85 23.69 1.54 -6.56
N PHE A 86 22.84 0.55 -6.28
CA PHE A 86 23.07 -0.80 -6.80
C PHE A 86 22.73 -0.86 -8.29
N PRO A 87 23.54 -1.54 -9.13
CA PRO A 87 23.29 -1.61 -10.57
C PRO A 87 22.05 -2.45 -10.91
N ASP A 88 21.78 -3.50 -10.14
CA ASP A 88 20.58 -4.32 -10.29
C ASP A 88 19.42 -3.72 -9.47
N PHE A 89 18.49 -3.10 -10.18
CA PHE A 89 17.33 -2.45 -9.57
C PHE A 89 16.28 -3.45 -9.08
N ILE A 90 16.22 -4.67 -9.64
CA ILE A 90 15.32 -5.71 -9.13
C ILE A 90 15.82 -6.21 -7.78
N PHE A 91 17.13 -6.45 -7.67
CA PHE A 91 17.76 -6.71 -6.36
C PHE A 91 17.53 -5.55 -5.38
N SER A 92 17.65 -4.30 -5.84
CA SER A 92 17.41 -3.10 -5.02
C SER A 92 16.00 -3.05 -4.46
N ILE A 93 14.99 -3.36 -5.29
CA ILE A 93 13.59 -3.47 -4.86
C ILE A 93 13.45 -4.54 -3.78
N ARG A 94 13.97 -5.75 -4.00
CA ARG A 94 13.90 -6.84 -3.02
C ARG A 94 14.57 -6.49 -1.70
N LEU A 95 15.76 -5.90 -1.76
CA LEU A 95 16.51 -5.50 -0.57
C LEU A 95 15.76 -4.41 0.21
N SER A 96 15.24 -3.38 -0.48
CA SER A 96 14.44 -2.33 0.16
C SER A 96 13.13 -2.85 0.76
N SER A 97 12.45 -3.81 0.11
CA SER A 97 11.31 -4.53 0.69
C SER A 97 11.63 -5.20 2.03
N VAL A 98 12.75 -5.92 2.11
CA VAL A 98 13.19 -6.57 3.36
C VAL A 98 13.46 -5.53 4.44
N VAL A 99 14.16 -4.44 4.10
CA VAL A 99 14.45 -3.36 5.05
C VAL A 99 13.16 -2.72 5.58
N LEU A 100 12.19 -2.45 4.71
CA LEU A 100 10.87 -1.90 5.09
C LEU A 100 10.11 -2.83 6.02
N ALA A 101 10.03 -4.12 5.70
CA ALA A 101 9.37 -5.12 6.52
C ALA A 101 10.02 -5.23 7.90
N VAL A 102 11.34 -5.29 7.96
CA VAL A 102 12.11 -5.34 9.21
C VAL A 102 11.88 -4.08 10.04
N PHE A 103 11.90 -2.90 9.40
CA PHE A 103 11.68 -1.63 10.10
C PHE A 103 10.27 -1.56 10.71
N PHE A 104 9.26 -2.03 9.99
CA PHE A 104 7.90 -2.13 10.51
C PHE A 104 7.77 -3.14 11.67
N LEU A 105 8.24 -4.37 11.50
CA LEU A 105 8.16 -5.41 12.53
C LEU A 105 8.92 -5.00 13.80
N LEU A 106 10.08 -4.36 13.64
CA LEU A 106 10.84 -3.83 14.76
C LEU A 106 10.09 -2.71 15.47
N SER A 107 9.50 -1.76 14.72
CA SER A 107 8.69 -0.68 15.28
C SER A 107 7.51 -1.23 16.10
N PHE A 108 6.77 -2.19 15.54
CA PHE A 108 5.66 -2.85 16.20
C PHE A 108 6.11 -3.57 17.49
N TYR A 109 7.19 -4.36 17.41
CA TYR A 109 7.77 -5.06 18.56
C TYR A 109 8.19 -4.10 19.69
N LEU A 110 8.84 -2.99 19.33
CA LEU A 110 9.31 -2.00 20.31
C LEU A 110 8.13 -1.33 21.03
N ILE A 111 7.02 -1.06 20.34
CA ILE A 111 5.80 -0.55 20.98
C ILE A 111 5.19 -1.58 21.90
N LEU A 112 5.04 -2.84 21.47
CA LEU A 112 4.53 -3.89 22.36
C LEU A 112 5.39 -4.07 23.62
N LYS A 113 6.70 -3.84 23.54
CA LYS A 113 7.61 -3.85 24.70
C LYS A 113 7.38 -2.71 25.69
N ARG A 114 6.77 -1.59 25.27
CA ARG A 114 6.40 -0.46 26.12
C ARG A 114 5.01 -0.60 26.75
N LEU A 115 4.24 -1.58 26.28
CA LEU A 115 2.89 -1.87 26.74
C LEU A 115 2.91 -3.05 27.74
N PRO A 116 1.82 -3.31 28.50
CA PRO A 116 1.76 -4.39 29.48
C PRO A 116 1.59 -5.79 28.86
N VAL A 117 2.34 -6.06 27.78
CA VAL A 117 2.30 -7.27 26.96
C VAL A 117 3.37 -8.27 27.41
N LYS A 118 2.95 -9.52 27.66
CA LYS A 118 3.83 -10.58 28.18
C LYS A 118 4.76 -11.19 27.13
N TYR A 119 4.29 -11.34 25.88
CA TYR A 119 5.00 -12.04 24.80
C TYR A 119 5.08 -11.19 23.52
N PRO A 120 5.73 -10.02 23.52
CA PRO A 120 5.72 -9.08 22.40
C PRO A 120 6.25 -9.68 21.09
N LEU A 121 7.26 -10.56 21.16
CA LEU A 121 7.82 -11.21 19.97
C LEU A 121 6.80 -12.14 19.30
N PHE A 122 6.07 -12.95 20.08
CA PHE A 122 5.05 -13.86 19.56
C PHE A 122 3.97 -13.09 18.78
N PHE A 123 3.48 -11.98 19.33
CA PHE A 123 2.44 -11.18 18.67
C PHE A 123 2.94 -10.42 17.45
N THR A 124 4.23 -10.06 17.41
CA THR A 124 4.84 -9.46 16.23
C THR A 124 4.93 -10.46 15.08
N VAL A 125 5.33 -11.71 15.38
CA VAL A 125 5.34 -12.79 14.38
C VAL A 125 3.91 -13.16 13.98
N LEU A 126 2.96 -13.16 14.91
CA LEU A 126 1.54 -13.37 14.61
C LEU A 126 0.98 -12.28 13.69
N LEU A 127 1.38 -11.02 13.85
CA LEU A 127 1.01 -9.93 12.95
C LEU A 127 1.51 -10.17 11.53
N TYR A 128 2.78 -10.53 11.40
CA TYR A 128 3.38 -10.84 10.10
C TYR A 128 2.60 -11.92 9.34
N PHE A 129 2.06 -12.89 10.07
CA PHE A 129 1.24 -13.98 9.53
C PHE A 129 -0.26 -13.83 9.79
N SER A 130 -0.77 -12.61 10.00
CA SER A 130 -2.17 -12.38 10.38
C SER A 130 -3.15 -12.66 9.23
N SER A 131 -2.72 -12.44 7.99
CA SER A 131 -3.41 -12.82 6.76
C SER A 131 -2.42 -12.89 5.60
N GLY A 132 -2.81 -13.57 4.51
CA GLY A 132 -2.01 -13.61 3.28
C GLY A 132 -1.85 -12.23 2.62
N ASP A 133 -2.92 -11.42 2.60
CA ASP A 133 -2.90 -10.04 2.09
C ASP A 133 -1.89 -9.19 2.88
N PHE A 134 -1.89 -9.29 4.21
CA PHE A 134 -0.95 -8.54 5.05
C PHE A 134 0.49 -8.99 4.83
N LEU A 135 0.74 -10.30 4.78
CA LEU A 135 2.06 -10.87 4.51
C LEU A 135 2.60 -10.43 3.14
N PHE A 136 1.74 -10.42 2.12
CA PHE A 136 2.09 -9.95 0.77
C PHE A 136 2.45 -8.45 0.80
N ARG A 137 1.61 -7.61 1.42
CA ARG A 137 1.78 -6.15 1.40
C ARG A 137 2.91 -5.63 2.26
N ILE A 138 3.27 -6.32 3.36
CA ILE A 138 4.38 -5.89 4.19
C ILE A 138 5.74 -6.17 3.54
N ASN A 139 5.78 -7.05 2.54
CA ASN A 139 6.97 -7.37 1.75
C ASN A 139 7.02 -6.63 0.40
N MET A 140 6.11 -5.67 0.16
CA MET A 140 6.16 -4.77 -1.00
C MET A 140 7.15 -3.62 -0.78
N CYS A 141 7.75 -3.11 -1.85
CA CYS A 141 8.51 -1.86 -1.80
C CYS A 141 7.55 -0.68 -2.05
N ARG A 142 6.74 -0.37 -1.03
CA ARG A 142 5.67 0.64 -1.12
C ARG A 142 5.57 1.58 0.09
N PRO A 143 5.04 2.81 -0.12
CA PRO A 143 4.98 3.85 0.91
C PRO A 143 4.00 3.56 2.06
N HIS A 144 3.00 2.66 1.88
CA HIS A 144 2.03 2.36 2.94
C HIS A 144 2.67 1.75 4.20
N ILE A 145 3.82 1.08 4.08
CA ILE A 145 4.54 0.51 5.22
C ILE A 145 4.96 1.61 6.19
N PHE A 146 5.42 2.76 5.67
CA PHE A 146 5.70 3.92 6.51
C PHE A 146 4.45 4.52 7.13
N SER A 147 3.33 4.56 6.41
CA SER A 147 2.05 4.97 7.00
C SER A 147 1.65 4.08 8.17
N PHE A 148 1.90 2.77 8.10
CA PHE A 148 1.70 1.84 9.21
C PHE A 148 2.59 2.17 10.40
N ILE A 149 3.89 2.38 10.17
CA ILE A 149 4.87 2.74 11.21
C ILE A 149 4.46 4.05 11.90
N PHE A 150 4.22 5.10 11.13
CA PHE A 150 3.93 6.43 11.67
C PHE A 150 2.58 6.48 12.37
N SER A 151 1.54 5.80 11.87
CA SER A 151 0.24 5.72 12.58
C SER A 151 0.32 4.96 13.90
N LEU A 152 1.13 3.89 13.96
CA LEU A 152 1.40 3.13 15.17
C LEU A 152 2.11 3.99 16.23
N PHE A 153 3.15 4.72 15.83
CA PHE A 153 3.84 5.64 16.74
C PHE A 153 3.02 6.89 17.09
N LEU A 154 2.19 7.38 16.16
CA LEU A 154 1.28 8.49 16.42
C LEU A 154 0.25 8.10 17.49
N LEU A 155 -0.38 6.93 17.37
CA LEU A 155 -1.29 6.40 18.38
C LEU A 155 -0.62 6.29 19.76
N PHE A 156 0.60 5.75 19.81
CA PHE A 156 1.36 5.62 21.06
C PHE A 156 1.72 6.97 21.67
N SER A 157 2.24 7.91 20.87
CA SER A 157 2.65 9.24 21.32
C SER A 157 1.46 10.05 21.85
N LEU A 158 0.34 10.06 21.11
CA LEU A 158 -0.88 10.73 21.54
C LEU A 158 -1.41 10.11 22.83
N SER A 159 -1.52 8.78 22.91
CA SER A 159 -2.01 8.11 24.13
C SER A 159 -1.14 8.40 25.36
N SER A 160 0.16 8.63 25.14
CA SER A 160 1.15 8.90 26.19
C SER A 160 1.37 10.39 26.48
N GLY A 161 0.67 11.31 25.79
CA GLY A 161 0.84 12.76 25.95
C GLY A 161 2.18 13.32 25.43
N LEU A 162 2.82 12.63 24.49
CA LEU A 162 4.12 12.98 23.93
C LEU A 162 3.97 13.88 22.69
N PHE A 163 3.57 15.14 22.90
CA PHE A 163 3.14 16.05 21.84
C PHE A 163 4.20 16.30 20.74
N TRP A 164 5.50 16.42 21.08
CA TRP A 164 6.57 16.58 20.07
C TRP A 164 6.68 15.37 19.14
N TRP A 165 6.48 14.16 19.67
CA TRP A 165 6.48 12.95 18.87
C TRP A 165 5.23 12.86 18.01
N SER A 166 4.06 13.31 18.52
CA SER A 166 2.85 13.40 17.71
C SER A 166 2.98 14.38 16.54
N PHE A 167 3.68 15.50 16.73
CA PHE A 167 4.07 16.40 15.64
C PHE A 167 4.96 15.69 14.62
N LEU A 168 6.02 15.02 15.08
CA LEU A 168 6.97 14.36 14.19
C LEU A 168 6.33 13.23 13.36
N PHE A 169 5.48 12.41 13.97
CA PHE A 169 4.86 11.29 13.25
C PHE A 169 3.72 11.72 12.32
N SER A 170 2.97 12.78 12.67
CA SER A 170 2.01 13.37 11.73
C SER A 170 2.70 14.09 10.57
N PHE A 171 3.86 14.71 10.83
CA PHE A 171 4.76 15.24 9.80
C PHE A 171 5.21 14.14 8.85
N PHE A 172 5.84 13.08 9.35
CA PHE A 172 6.38 12.04 8.48
C PHE A 172 5.30 11.27 7.72
N LEU A 173 4.13 11.08 8.32
CA LEU A 173 3.00 10.44 7.66
C LEU A 173 2.55 11.24 6.44
N ALA A 174 2.37 12.56 6.57
CA ALA A 174 2.08 13.42 5.42
C ALA A 174 3.27 13.46 4.44
N PHE A 175 4.50 13.60 4.94
CA PHE A 175 5.74 13.71 4.15
C PHE A 175 5.97 12.51 3.21
N PHE A 176 5.84 11.29 3.73
CA PHE A 176 6.08 10.04 3.00
C PHE A 176 4.90 9.60 2.14
N HIS A 177 3.66 9.92 2.55
CA HIS A 177 2.48 9.40 1.88
C HIS A 177 1.29 10.36 2.01
N VAL A 178 1.24 11.35 1.11
CA VAL A 178 0.23 12.42 1.16
C VAL A 178 -1.17 11.84 1.11
N SER A 179 -1.45 10.87 0.26
CA SER A 179 -2.79 10.31 0.11
C SER A 179 -3.35 9.63 1.38
N LEU A 180 -2.51 9.38 2.39
CA LEU A 180 -2.92 8.91 3.70
C LEU A 180 -2.78 9.94 4.83
N PHE A 181 -2.51 11.23 4.54
CA PHE A 181 -2.34 12.27 5.56
C PHE A 181 -3.53 12.34 6.54
N TRP A 182 -4.74 12.10 6.03
CA TRP A 182 -6.00 12.09 6.79
C TRP A 182 -6.00 11.09 7.95
N LEU A 183 -5.18 10.04 7.87
CA LEU A 183 -5.03 9.05 8.93
C LEU A 183 -4.55 9.68 10.24
N SER A 184 -3.72 10.73 10.17
CA SER A 184 -3.27 11.45 11.37
C SER A 184 -4.45 12.03 12.15
N PHE A 185 -5.40 12.64 11.43
CA PHE A 185 -6.60 13.24 12.00
C PHE A 185 -7.59 12.18 12.48
N LEU A 186 -7.71 11.04 11.80
CA LEU A 186 -8.53 9.92 12.29
C LEU A 186 -7.97 9.38 13.62
N VAL A 187 -6.67 9.08 13.69
CA VAL A 187 -6.03 8.57 14.92
C VAL A 187 -6.16 9.60 16.05
N PHE A 188 -5.89 10.88 15.76
CA PHE A 188 -6.10 11.96 16.71
C PHE A 188 -7.54 12.01 17.24
N SER A 189 -8.54 11.99 16.36
CA SER A 189 -9.95 12.11 16.74
C SER A 189 -10.37 10.98 17.67
N VAL A 190 -9.96 9.74 17.37
CA VAL A 190 -10.27 8.58 18.21
C VAL A 190 -9.58 8.69 19.58
N VAL A 191 -8.28 9.01 19.61
CA VAL A 191 -7.55 9.17 20.88
C VAL A 191 -8.13 10.31 21.70
N PHE A 192 -8.50 11.41 21.07
CA PHE A 192 -9.12 12.56 21.71
C PHE A 192 -10.44 12.19 22.38
N ILE A 193 -11.32 11.43 21.70
CA ILE A 193 -12.58 10.93 22.28
C ILE A 193 -12.32 10.11 23.55
N PHE A 194 -11.35 9.18 23.52
CA PHE A 194 -11.06 8.35 24.69
C PHE A 194 -10.31 9.09 25.79
N LYS A 195 -9.49 10.09 25.47
CA LYS A 195 -8.92 11.03 26.45
C LYS A 195 -10.01 11.82 27.16
N LEU A 196 -10.96 12.38 26.41
CA LEU A 196 -12.12 13.05 26.98
C LEU A 196 -12.94 12.12 27.86
N TRP A 197 -13.18 10.88 27.42
CA TRP A 197 -13.98 9.93 28.18
C TRP A 197 -13.31 9.50 29.50
N LEU A 198 -12.04 9.08 29.44
CA LEU A 198 -11.32 8.46 30.56
C LEU A 198 -10.60 9.45 31.46
N SER A 199 -9.98 10.49 30.90
CA SER A 199 -9.17 11.45 31.66
C SER A 199 -9.90 12.76 31.97
N LYS A 200 -11.02 13.04 31.26
CA LYS A 200 -11.76 14.32 31.34
C LYS A 200 -10.91 15.56 31.05
N LYS A 201 -9.75 15.40 30.42
CA LYS A 201 -8.81 16.48 30.08
C LYS A 201 -8.77 16.73 28.57
N ILE A 202 -8.68 18.00 28.20
CA ILE A 202 -8.46 18.45 26.83
C ILE A 202 -6.99 18.84 26.70
N PHE A 203 -6.31 18.26 25.71
CA PHE A 203 -4.91 18.58 25.41
C PHE A 203 -4.84 19.26 24.05
N LEU A 204 -4.98 20.59 24.04
CA LEU A 204 -4.87 21.38 22.79
C LEU A 204 -3.50 21.21 22.12
N SER A 205 -2.45 20.92 22.90
CA SER A 205 -1.12 20.57 22.38
C SER A 205 -1.17 19.43 21.39
N ASP A 206 -2.01 18.41 21.61
CA ASP A 206 -2.11 17.26 20.71
C ASP A 206 -2.72 17.68 19.36
N PHE A 207 -3.73 18.55 19.40
CA PHE A 207 -4.35 19.10 18.19
C PHE A 207 -3.33 19.90 17.38
N PHE A 208 -2.65 20.85 18.02
CA PHE A 208 -1.66 21.68 17.33
C PHE A 208 -0.47 20.84 16.84
N SER A 209 -0.02 19.85 17.61
CA SER A 209 1.02 18.93 17.16
C SER A 209 0.63 18.18 15.88
N VAL A 210 -0.55 17.56 15.85
CA VAL A 210 -1.02 16.81 14.68
C VAL A 210 -1.25 17.73 13.49
N PHE A 211 -1.92 18.87 13.72
CA PHE A 211 -2.21 19.84 12.68
C PHE A 211 -0.94 20.44 12.07
N LEU A 212 -0.06 21.02 12.91
CA LEU A 212 1.18 21.64 12.44
C LEU A 212 2.14 20.62 11.85
N GLY A 213 2.20 19.40 12.40
CA GLY A 213 3.00 18.32 11.85
C GLY A 213 2.53 17.95 10.45
N SER A 214 1.24 17.65 10.27
CA SER A 214 0.68 17.34 8.94
C SER A 214 0.83 18.49 7.95
N VAL A 215 0.63 19.75 8.36
CA VAL A 215 0.86 20.93 7.51
C VAL A 215 2.33 21.02 7.11
N ALA A 216 3.27 20.92 8.06
CA ALA A 216 4.69 20.94 7.76
C ALA A 216 5.08 19.80 6.79
N GLY A 217 4.54 18.60 6.99
CA GLY A 217 4.82 17.44 6.13
C GLY A 217 4.26 17.61 4.72
N LEU A 218 3.15 18.33 4.57
CA LEU A 218 2.58 18.67 3.26
C LEU A 218 3.40 19.75 2.55
N PHE A 219 3.84 20.79 3.25
CA PHE A 219 4.48 21.97 2.65
C PHE A 219 6.00 21.87 2.49
N LEU A 220 6.69 21.03 3.28
CA LEU A 220 8.15 20.87 3.21
C LEU A 220 8.59 19.89 2.11
N ARG A 221 7.95 19.92 0.94
CA ARG A 221 8.28 19.09 -0.24
C ARG A 221 8.33 19.96 -1.51
N PRO A 222 8.90 19.46 -2.62
CA PRO A 222 8.75 20.09 -3.92
C PRO A 222 7.27 20.16 -4.34
N ASN A 223 6.83 21.32 -4.85
CA ASN A 223 5.48 21.56 -5.36
C ASN A 223 4.33 21.08 -4.44
N PRO A 224 4.22 21.63 -3.22
CA PRO A 224 3.25 21.15 -2.22
C PRO A 224 1.79 21.31 -2.67
N LEU A 225 1.49 22.36 -3.45
CA LEU A 225 0.14 22.59 -3.98
C LEU A 225 -0.26 21.54 -5.03
N GLY A 226 0.67 21.12 -5.88
CA GLY A 226 0.47 20.01 -6.82
C GLY A 226 0.17 18.71 -6.08
N SER A 227 0.96 18.37 -5.04
CA SER A 227 0.70 17.17 -4.22
C SER A 227 -0.63 17.22 -3.49
N LEU A 228 -1.06 18.39 -2.99
CA LEU A 228 -2.37 18.54 -2.35
C LEU A 228 -3.52 18.30 -3.34
N LYS A 229 -3.41 18.82 -4.57
CA LYS A 229 -4.38 18.57 -5.64
C LYS A 229 -4.41 17.09 -6.02
N LEU A 230 -3.25 16.44 -6.17
CA LEU A 230 -3.20 14.99 -6.44
C LEU A 230 -3.82 14.15 -5.32
N ALA A 231 -3.58 14.51 -4.06
CA ALA A 231 -4.22 13.86 -2.93
C ALA A 231 -5.73 14.11 -2.91
N TYR A 232 -6.19 15.30 -3.28
CA TYR A 232 -7.60 15.58 -3.45
C TYR A 232 -8.24 14.65 -4.49
N ILE A 233 -7.59 14.48 -5.65
CA ILE A 233 -8.04 13.56 -6.71
C ILE A 233 -8.13 12.12 -6.18
N GLN A 234 -7.07 11.65 -5.51
CA GLN A 234 -7.00 10.26 -5.06
C GLN A 234 -7.92 9.96 -3.85
N ILE A 235 -8.25 10.95 -3.02
CA ILE A 235 -9.09 10.77 -1.84
C ILE A 235 -10.56 11.07 -2.17
N PHE A 236 -10.85 12.24 -2.74
CA PHE A 236 -12.22 12.73 -2.92
C PHE A 236 -12.79 12.34 -4.29
N ASP A 237 -12.13 12.72 -5.39
CA ASP A 237 -12.65 12.44 -6.73
C ASP A 237 -12.79 10.93 -6.98
N LEU A 238 -11.85 10.15 -6.45
CA LEU A 238 -11.94 8.69 -6.46
C LEU A 238 -13.23 8.17 -5.82
N ILE A 239 -13.55 8.63 -4.60
CA ILE A 239 -14.75 8.18 -3.88
C ILE A 239 -16.01 8.64 -4.63
N LEU A 240 -16.02 9.87 -5.15
CA LEU A 240 -17.14 10.41 -5.91
C LEU A 240 -17.37 9.62 -7.21
N ALA A 241 -16.32 9.33 -7.97
CA ALA A 241 -16.40 8.55 -9.19
C ALA A 241 -16.88 7.11 -8.93
N LYS A 242 -16.41 6.47 -7.85
CA LYS A 242 -16.92 5.14 -7.43
C LYS A 242 -18.40 5.18 -7.07
N ARG A 243 -18.86 6.21 -6.35
CA ARG A 243 -20.28 6.39 -6.00
C ARG A 243 -21.15 6.66 -7.24
N ALA A 244 -20.62 7.38 -8.22
CA ALA A 244 -21.29 7.60 -9.50
C ALA A 244 -21.31 6.37 -10.42
N GLY A 245 -20.73 5.25 -10.00
CA GLY A 245 -20.69 4.01 -10.79
C GLY A 245 -19.80 4.09 -12.02
N ILE A 246 -18.85 5.04 -12.06
CA ILE A 246 -17.90 5.15 -13.17
C ILE A 246 -17.01 3.89 -13.16
N PRO A 247 -16.92 3.14 -14.28
CA PRO A 247 -16.19 1.87 -14.39
C PRO A 247 -14.67 2.09 -14.49
N LEU A 248 -14.10 2.78 -13.50
CA LEU A 248 -12.66 2.90 -13.33
C LEU A 248 -12.10 1.51 -12.99
N LYS A 249 -11.31 0.94 -13.91
CA LYS A 249 -10.75 -0.41 -13.81
C LYS A 249 -9.57 -0.47 -12.84
N PHE A 250 -9.82 -0.20 -11.56
CA PHE A 250 -8.84 -0.26 -10.48
C PHE A 250 -8.37 -1.67 -10.18
N GLY A 251 -7.24 -1.77 -9.46
CA GLY A 251 -6.83 -3.01 -8.83
C GLY A 251 -7.86 -3.51 -7.80
N ARG A 252 -7.90 -4.83 -7.63
CA ARG A 252 -8.87 -5.53 -6.75
C ARG A 252 -8.75 -5.08 -5.29
N GLU A 253 -7.61 -4.53 -4.88
CA GLU A 253 -7.34 -3.99 -3.55
C GLU A 253 -8.21 -2.79 -3.17
N LEU A 254 -8.75 -2.07 -4.15
CA LEU A 254 -9.68 -0.95 -3.93
C LEU A 254 -11.15 -1.40 -3.89
N LEU A 255 -11.45 -2.67 -4.14
CA LEU A 255 -12.79 -3.21 -4.00
C LEU A 255 -13.07 -3.65 -2.56
N PRO A 256 -14.32 -3.60 -2.08
CA PRO A 256 -14.68 -4.10 -0.76
C PRO A 256 -14.43 -5.61 -0.61
N LEU A 257 -14.23 -6.07 0.62
CA LEU A 257 -14.13 -7.50 0.94
C LEU A 257 -15.44 -8.23 0.65
N SER A 258 -15.33 -9.42 0.08
CA SER A 258 -16.45 -10.37 0.01
C SER A 258 -16.50 -11.27 1.25
N SER A 259 -17.65 -11.91 1.48
CA SER A 259 -17.79 -12.91 2.55
C SER A 259 -16.84 -14.10 2.37
N SER A 260 -16.52 -14.46 1.12
CA SER A 260 -15.58 -15.53 0.81
C SER A 260 -14.14 -15.16 1.18
N ASP A 261 -13.75 -13.88 1.04
CA ASP A 261 -12.42 -13.42 1.42
C ASP A 261 -12.14 -13.64 2.92
N ILE A 262 -13.15 -13.53 3.79
CA ILE A 262 -13.01 -13.81 5.23
C ILE A 262 -12.54 -15.24 5.45
N ILE A 263 -13.23 -16.21 4.85
CA ILE A 263 -12.95 -17.63 5.04
C ILE A 263 -11.59 -17.97 4.44
N PHE A 264 -11.28 -17.46 3.25
CA PHE A 264 -10.07 -17.84 2.50
C PHE A 264 -8.81 -17.10 2.94
N GLN A 265 -8.92 -15.87 3.44
CA GLN A 265 -7.74 -15.01 3.66
C GLN A 265 -7.63 -14.49 5.09
N PHE A 266 -8.75 -14.15 5.74
CA PHE A 266 -8.76 -13.44 7.02
C PHE A 266 -9.26 -14.29 8.19
N LEU A 267 -9.37 -15.62 8.05
CA LEU A 267 -9.88 -16.49 9.11
C LEU A 267 -9.11 -16.37 10.45
N PRO A 268 -7.75 -16.37 10.47
CA PRO A 268 -7.02 -16.15 11.72
C PRO A 268 -7.31 -14.78 12.33
N LEU A 269 -7.38 -13.74 11.51
CA LEU A 269 -7.68 -12.38 11.94
C LEU A 269 -9.10 -12.25 12.53
N ALA A 270 -10.08 -12.90 11.89
CA ALA A 270 -11.45 -12.97 12.39
C ALA A 270 -11.52 -13.70 13.74
N ALA A 271 -10.80 -14.81 13.89
CA ALA A 271 -10.71 -15.53 15.16
C ALA A 271 -10.12 -14.65 16.28
N ILE A 272 -9.05 -13.90 15.98
CA ILE A 272 -8.46 -12.93 16.92
C ILE A 272 -9.47 -11.84 17.26
N PHE A 273 -10.24 -11.33 16.29
CA PHE A 273 -11.23 -10.29 16.51
C PHE A 273 -12.34 -10.74 17.47
N PHE A 274 -12.97 -11.88 17.20
CA PHE A 274 -14.02 -12.41 18.08
C PHE A 274 -13.47 -12.80 19.46
N PHE A 275 -12.26 -13.36 19.51
CA PHE A 275 -11.62 -13.66 20.79
C PHE A 275 -11.28 -12.38 21.57
N SER A 276 -10.89 -11.30 20.90
CA SER A 276 -10.69 -9.99 21.54
C SER A 276 -11.98 -9.46 22.17
N ILE A 277 -13.12 -9.59 21.49
CA ILE A 277 -14.43 -9.24 22.04
C ILE A 277 -14.74 -10.08 23.29
N PHE A 278 -14.56 -11.40 23.20
CA PHE A 278 -14.75 -12.30 24.34
C PHE A 278 -13.87 -11.90 25.53
N LEU A 279 -12.58 -11.64 25.30
CA LEU A 279 -11.65 -11.20 26.34
C LEU A 279 -12.06 -9.86 26.94
N PHE A 280 -12.52 -8.93 26.11
CA PHE A 280 -12.99 -7.62 26.56
C PHE A 280 -14.19 -7.76 27.52
N ILE A 281 -15.20 -8.55 27.15
CA ILE A 281 -16.39 -8.82 27.98
C ILE A 281 -15.99 -9.52 29.30
N ASN A 282 -15.11 -10.52 29.22
CA ASN A 282 -14.66 -11.28 30.39
C ASN A 282 -13.85 -10.42 31.37
N LEU A 283 -12.96 -9.56 30.85
CA LEU A 283 -12.08 -8.70 31.64
C LEU A 283 -12.75 -7.42 32.14
N ALA A 284 -13.85 -6.97 31.54
CA ALA A 284 -14.56 -5.76 31.97
C ALA A 284 -15.03 -5.82 33.44
N ARG A 285 -15.17 -7.03 34.00
CA ARG A 285 -15.53 -7.27 35.40
C ARG A 285 -14.33 -7.55 36.32
N ASN A 286 -13.10 -7.51 35.79
CA ASN A 286 -11.88 -7.90 36.50
C ASN A 286 -11.13 -6.67 37.03
N GLU A 287 -10.80 -6.67 38.33
CA GLU A 287 -10.02 -5.59 38.98
C GLU A 287 -8.71 -5.24 38.26
N LYS A 288 -8.07 -6.21 37.59
CA LYS A 288 -6.82 -5.95 36.84
C LYS A 288 -7.03 -5.07 35.61
N PHE A 289 -8.20 -5.15 34.98
CA PHE A 289 -8.54 -4.23 33.90
C PHE A 289 -8.59 -2.79 34.43
N PHE A 290 -9.09 -2.61 35.66
CA PHE A 290 -9.09 -1.33 36.34
C PHE A 290 -7.70 -0.87 36.78
N SER A 291 -6.75 -1.79 37.01
CA SER A 291 -5.37 -1.48 37.38
C SER A 291 -4.49 -0.91 36.26
N LEU A 292 -4.93 -0.97 34.99
CA LEU A 292 -4.22 -0.33 33.89
C LEU A 292 -4.12 1.18 34.11
N ALA A 293 -2.97 1.76 33.75
CA ALA A 293 -2.79 3.20 33.72
C ALA A 293 -3.78 3.85 32.74
N VAL A 294 -4.10 5.13 32.94
CA VAL A 294 -5.10 5.84 32.11
C VAL A 294 -4.65 5.87 30.66
N GLU A 295 -3.35 6.08 30.41
CA GLU A 295 -2.71 6.09 29.10
C GLU A 295 -2.81 4.73 28.41
N GLU A 296 -2.62 3.63 29.14
CA GLU A 296 -2.76 2.26 28.62
C GLU A 296 -4.20 1.95 28.25
N LYS A 297 -5.18 2.43 29.05
CA LYS A 297 -6.61 2.33 28.72
C LYS A 297 -6.91 3.13 27.46
N ILE A 298 -6.48 4.39 27.37
CA ILE A 298 -6.67 5.22 26.17
C ILE A 298 -6.12 4.50 24.94
N PHE A 299 -4.90 3.97 25.02
CA PHE A 299 -4.28 3.22 23.93
C PHE A 299 -5.11 1.99 23.54
N LEU A 300 -5.50 1.16 24.51
CA LEU A 300 -6.28 -0.06 24.29
C LEU A 300 -7.65 0.22 23.65
N PHE A 301 -8.39 1.20 24.17
CA PHE A 301 -9.70 1.57 23.65
C PHE A 301 -9.58 2.19 22.26
N SER A 302 -8.60 3.08 22.06
CA SER A 302 -8.37 3.73 20.77
C SER A 302 -7.97 2.72 19.69
N SER A 303 -7.04 1.81 19.98
CA SER A 303 -6.64 0.79 19.02
C SER A 303 -7.77 -0.22 18.74
N SER A 304 -8.57 -0.59 19.75
CA SER A 304 -9.74 -1.45 19.55
C SER A 304 -10.80 -0.77 18.67
N PHE A 305 -11.09 0.51 18.92
CA PHE A 305 -12.05 1.25 18.11
C PHE A 305 -11.55 1.49 16.68
N LEU A 306 -10.27 1.86 16.51
CA LEU A 306 -9.66 1.97 15.19
C LEU A 306 -9.72 0.63 14.44
N SER A 307 -9.47 -0.49 15.11
CA SER A 307 -9.60 -1.81 14.48
C SER A 307 -11.03 -2.06 13.97
N PHE A 308 -12.05 -1.65 14.72
CA PHE A 308 -13.43 -1.73 14.29
C PHE A 308 -13.75 -0.79 13.12
N VAL A 309 -13.26 0.45 13.15
CA VAL A 309 -13.40 1.41 12.03
C VAL A 309 -12.81 0.82 10.74
N PHE A 310 -11.59 0.26 10.81
CA PHE A 310 -10.94 -0.35 9.65
C PHE A 310 -11.60 -1.65 9.20
N LEU A 311 -12.24 -2.41 10.10
CA LEU A 311 -13.11 -3.52 9.73
C LEU A 311 -14.25 -3.03 8.83
N LEU A 312 -14.97 -1.97 9.24
CA LEU A 312 -16.06 -1.40 8.44
C LEU A 312 -15.55 -0.88 7.09
N LEU A 313 -14.45 -0.14 7.07
CA LEU A 313 -13.85 0.35 5.83
C LEU A 313 -13.45 -0.80 4.89
N SER A 314 -13.05 -1.96 5.44
CA SER A 314 -12.71 -3.14 4.64
C SER A 314 -13.92 -3.73 3.89
N PHE A 315 -15.10 -3.71 4.50
CA PHE A 315 -16.33 -4.23 3.90
C PHE A 315 -17.11 -3.21 3.05
N PHE A 316 -16.92 -1.92 3.29
CA PHE A 316 -17.71 -0.88 2.61
C PHE A 316 -16.93 0.00 1.64
N VAL A 317 -15.60 0.10 1.78
CA VAL A 317 -14.78 1.04 0.99
C VAL A 317 -13.74 0.32 0.15
N ALA A 318 -12.83 -0.41 0.79
CA ALA A 318 -11.70 -1.08 0.14
C ALA A 318 -11.08 -2.15 1.05
N ARG A 319 -10.84 -3.35 0.50
CA ARG A 319 -10.21 -4.47 1.22
C ARG A 319 -8.83 -4.14 1.76
N ARG A 320 -8.10 -3.21 1.14
CA ARG A 320 -6.82 -2.69 1.64
C ARG A 320 -6.90 -2.11 3.07
N SER A 321 -8.08 -1.69 3.51
CA SER A 321 -8.31 -1.24 4.89
C SER A 321 -8.05 -2.35 5.93
N ALA A 322 -8.07 -3.63 5.50
CA ALA A 322 -7.85 -4.78 6.38
C ALA A 322 -6.43 -4.81 6.94
N ASP A 323 -5.46 -4.16 6.29
CA ASP A 323 -4.10 -4.08 6.79
C ASP A 323 -4.02 -3.26 8.10
N PHE A 324 -4.73 -2.12 8.13
CA PHE A 324 -4.86 -1.31 9.33
C PHE A 324 -5.66 -2.03 10.41
N LEU A 325 -6.68 -2.81 10.04
CA LEU A 325 -7.37 -3.72 10.97
C LEU A 325 -6.37 -4.68 11.62
N SER A 326 -5.52 -5.37 10.84
CA SER A 326 -4.49 -6.27 11.39
C SER A 326 -3.60 -5.58 12.41
N ILE A 327 -3.14 -4.37 12.10
CA ILE A 327 -2.26 -3.59 12.97
C ILE A 327 -2.97 -3.20 14.26
N PHE A 328 -4.10 -2.50 14.18
CA PHE A 328 -4.76 -1.95 15.36
C PHE A 328 -5.38 -3.05 16.24
N LEU A 329 -5.87 -4.13 15.64
CA LEU A 329 -6.35 -5.30 16.37
C LEU A 329 -5.21 -6.00 17.12
N LEU A 330 -4.04 -6.17 16.50
CA LEU A 330 -2.89 -6.76 17.17
C LEU A 330 -2.11 -5.78 18.05
N LEU A 331 -2.51 -4.52 18.14
CA LEU A 331 -2.10 -3.63 19.22
C LEU A 331 -2.96 -3.81 20.49
N SER A 332 -4.27 -3.99 20.35
CA SER A 332 -5.18 -4.20 21.51
C SER A 332 -5.16 -5.64 22.03
N PHE A 333 -5.22 -6.62 21.14
CA PHE A 333 -5.36 -8.03 21.50
C PHE A 333 -4.25 -8.52 22.46
N PRO A 334 -2.95 -8.21 22.24
CA PRO A 334 -1.89 -8.66 23.14
C PRO A 334 -2.01 -8.13 24.57
N ILE A 335 -2.56 -6.92 24.75
CA ILE A 335 -2.81 -6.33 26.06
C ILE A 335 -3.89 -7.16 26.78
N LEU A 336 -5.04 -7.35 26.12
CA LEU A 336 -6.15 -8.14 26.66
C LEU A 336 -5.71 -9.57 26.99
N PHE A 337 -5.04 -10.23 26.05
CA PHE A 337 -4.56 -11.59 26.23
C PHE A 337 -3.54 -11.69 27.37
N SER A 338 -2.64 -10.72 27.51
CA SER A 338 -1.65 -10.70 28.60
C SER A 338 -2.30 -10.52 29.97
N LEU A 339 -3.32 -9.68 30.08
CA LEU A 339 -4.10 -9.52 31.32
C LEU A 339 -4.87 -10.80 31.67
N TRP A 340 -5.55 -11.39 30.68
CA TRP A 340 -6.28 -12.64 30.83
C TRP A 340 -5.37 -13.80 31.26
N LEU A 341 -4.20 -13.96 30.60
CA LEU A 341 -3.20 -14.95 30.98
C LEU A 341 -2.69 -14.75 32.40
N LYS A 342 -2.42 -13.50 32.82
CA LYS A 342 -2.00 -13.20 34.19
C LYS A 342 -3.09 -13.55 35.21
N ASP A 343 -4.36 -13.41 34.84
CA ASP A 343 -5.48 -13.78 35.70
C ASP A 343 -5.60 -15.29 35.89
N ILE A 344 -5.66 -16.00 34.79
CA ILE A 344 -5.74 -17.46 34.78
C ILE A 344 -4.52 -18.08 35.47
N PHE A 345 -3.30 -17.63 35.17
CA PHE A 345 -2.09 -18.24 35.75
C PHE A 345 -1.95 -17.99 37.25
N LYS A 346 -2.62 -16.96 37.79
CA LYS A 346 -2.73 -16.73 39.24
C LYS A 346 -3.75 -17.67 39.87
N LYS A 347 -4.92 -17.84 39.25
CA LYS A 347 -6.00 -18.72 39.73
C LYS A 347 -5.64 -20.21 39.61
N THR A 348 -4.90 -20.59 38.58
CA THR A 348 -4.58 -21.99 38.27
C THR A 348 -3.08 -22.27 38.42
N LYS A 349 -2.72 -23.05 39.44
CA LYS A 349 -1.33 -23.53 39.62
C LYS A 349 -0.97 -24.75 38.74
N ASN A 350 -1.94 -25.34 38.04
CA ASN A 350 -1.74 -26.53 37.21
C ASN A 350 -0.80 -26.26 36.02
N LYS A 351 0.38 -26.89 36.02
CA LYS A 351 1.38 -26.79 34.94
C LYS A 351 0.85 -27.32 33.60
N ARG A 352 0.02 -28.37 33.59
CA ARG A 352 -0.54 -28.95 32.35
C ARG A 352 -1.40 -27.93 31.60
N PHE A 353 -2.21 -27.15 32.32
CA PHE A 353 -3.05 -26.12 31.72
C PHE A 353 -2.24 -25.01 31.04
N LYS A 354 -1.11 -24.60 31.64
CA LYS A 354 -0.19 -23.62 31.05
C LYS A 354 0.45 -24.14 29.76
N ILE A 355 0.81 -25.42 29.73
CA ILE A 355 1.34 -26.10 28.53
C ILE A 355 0.28 -26.13 27.44
N ILE A 356 -0.97 -26.50 27.76
CA ILE A 356 -2.06 -26.54 26.77
C ILE A 356 -2.27 -25.18 26.11
N ILE A 357 -2.34 -24.09 26.88
CA ILE A 357 -2.51 -22.73 26.31
C ILE A 357 -1.31 -22.35 25.43
N PHE A 358 -0.09 -22.66 25.86
CA PHE A 358 1.10 -22.39 25.06
C PHE A 358 1.10 -23.19 23.75
N SER A 359 0.83 -24.49 23.81
CA SER A 359 0.73 -25.36 22.64
C SER A 359 -0.38 -24.90 21.69
N ALA A 360 -1.56 -24.56 22.20
CA ALA A 360 -2.66 -24.03 21.39
C ALA A 360 -2.29 -22.70 20.70
N SER A 361 -1.59 -21.80 21.40
CA SER A 361 -1.11 -20.53 20.83
C SER A 361 -0.06 -20.76 19.74
N LEU A 362 0.84 -21.72 19.95
CA LEU A 362 1.85 -22.10 18.96
C LEU A 362 1.22 -22.76 17.73
N ILE A 363 0.29 -23.69 17.91
CA ILE A 363 -0.46 -24.33 16.82
C ILE A 363 -1.23 -23.28 16.02
N PHE A 364 -1.90 -22.34 16.69
CA PHE A 364 -2.61 -21.26 16.03
C PHE A 364 -1.66 -20.40 15.17
N LEU A 365 -0.48 -20.04 15.70
CA LEU A 365 0.54 -19.31 14.94
C LEU A 365 1.01 -20.10 13.71
N LEU A 366 1.28 -21.39 13.86
CA LEU A 366 1.73 -22.25 12.76
C LEU A 366 0.65 -22.39 11.67
N ILE A 367 -0.62 -22.54 12.04
CA ILE A 367 -1.74 -22.56 11.09
C ILE A 367 -1.87 -21.21 10.37
N SER A 368 -1.76 -20.10 11.11
CA SER A 368 -1.81 -18.74 10.54
C SER A 368 -0.67 -18.51 9.54
N ALA A 369 0.54 -18.96 9.87
CA ALA A 369 1.71 -18.88 9.00
C ALA A 369 1.55 -19.73 7.75
N ALA A 370 1.21 -21.02 7.89
CA ALA A 370 1.00 -21.93 6.77
C ALA A 370 -0.06 -21.40 5.80
N ARG A 371 -1.16 -20.88 6.34
CA ARG A 371 -2.23 -20.27 5.54
C ARG A 371 -1.78 -19.02 4.80
N SER A 372 -1.09 -18.11 5.50
CA SER A 372 -0.64 -16.85 4.89
C SER A 372 0.38 -17.11 3.78
N ILE A 373 1.32 -18.04 4.00
CA ILE A 373 2.30 -18.47 3.00
C ILE A 373 1.60 -19.10 1.79
N TYR A 374 0.61 -19.97 2.02
CA TYR A 374 -0.18 -20.56 0.94
C TYR A 374 -0.86 -19.49 0.08
N VAL A 375 -1.51 -18.51 0.71
CA VAL A 375 -2.17 -17.41 -0.04
C VAL A 375 -1.15 -16.56 -0.80
N VAL A 376 0.00 -16.23 -0.20
CA VAL A 376 1.07 -15.52 -0.92
C VAL A 376 1.56 -16.31 -2.13
N SER A 377 1.75 -17.62 -2.01
CA SER A 377 2.15 -18.46 -3.15
C SER A 377 1.12 -18.46 -4.30
N LEU A 378 -0.17 -18.26 -4.00
CA LEU A 378 -1.21 -18.09 -5.01
C LEU A 378 -1.13 -16.71 -5.69
N PHE A 379 -0.78 -15.66 -4.93
CA PHE A 379 -0.56 -14.33 -5.50
C PHE A 379 0.68 -14.31 -6.38
N GLU A 380 1.77 -14.94 -5.95
CA GLU A 380 3.01 -15.06 -6.73
C GLU A 380 2.79 -15.78 -8.07
N LYS A 381 2.05 -16.90 -8.07
CA LYS A 381 1.70 -17.62 -9.31
C LYS A 381 0.92 -16.77 -10.31
N ASN A 382 0.19 -15.77 -9.83
CA ASN A 382 -0.59 -14.86 -10.64
C ASN A 382 0.12 -13.50 -10.85
N SER A 383 1.35 -13.35 -10.37
CA SER A 383 2.19 -12.18 -10.61
C SER A 383 3.06 -12.38 -11.85
N ASP A 384 3.12 -11.33 -12.66
CA ASP A 384 3.96 -11.15 -13.82
C ASP A 384 5.43 -10.97 -13.42
N SER A 385 6.30 -11.18 -14.41
CA SER A 385 7.75 -11.09 -14.21
C SER A 385 8.15 -9.62 -14.08
N PRO A 386 9.20 -9.27 -13.31
CA PRO A 386 9.84 -7.96 -13.44
C PRO A 386 10.33 -7.68 -14.87
N ASP A 387 10.57 -8.71 -15.68
CA ASP A 387 10.92 -8.58 -17.10
C ASP A 387 9.69 -8.39 -18.01
N LYS A 388 8.47 -8.29 -17.47
CA LYS A 388 7.28 -7.97 -18.28
C LYS A 388 7.52 -6.68 -19.05
N PHE A 389 7.19 -6.68 -20.34
CA PHE A 389 7.46 -5.60 -21.28
C PHE A 389 8.93 -5.23 -21.52
N LYS A 390 9.91 -5.94 -20.96
CA LYS A 390 11.34 -5.59 -21.11
C LYS A 390 11.78 -5.55 -22.57
N GLU A 391 11.51 -6.62 -23.32
CA GLU A 391 11.92 -6.73 -24.73
C GLU A 391 11.32 -5.62 -25.59
N ILE A 392 10.00 -5.39 -25.51
CA ILE A 392 9.36 -4.32 -26.28
C ILE A 392 9.84 -2.93 -25.86
N SER A 393 10.14 -2.73 -24.57
CA SER A 393 10.56 -1.44 -24.04
C SER A 393 11.97 -1.10 -24.52
N LEU A 394 12.87 -2.08 -24.50
CA LEU A 394 14.22 -1.95 -25.05
C LEU A 394 14.18 -1.74 -26.56
N TRP A 395 13.34 -2.49 -27.29
CA TRP A 395 13.16 -2.27 -28.72
C TRP A 395 12.68 -0.85 -29.01
N LEU A 396 11.66 -0.36 -28.30
CA LEU A 396 11.17 1.02 -28.45
C LEU A 396 12.29 2.04 -28.15
N LYS A 397 13.03 1.84 -27.07
CA LYS A 397 14.15 2.70 -26.70
C LYS A 397 15.20 2.82 -27.81
N ASP A 398 15.49 1.71 -28.50
CA ASP A 398 16.52 1.66 -29.54
C ASP A 398 16.01 2.08 -30.93
N ASN A 399 14.69 2.10 -31.16
CA ASN A 399 14.09 2.29 -32.50
C ASN A 399 13.15 3.51 -32.60
N THR A 400 13.06 4.34 -31.57
CA THR A 400 12.20 5.55 -31.55
C THR A 400 12.99 6.77 -31.11
N LYS A 401 12.41 7.96 -31.30
CA LYS A 401 13.06 9.20 -30.84
C LYS A 401 12.70 9.50 -29.38
N PRO A 402 13.64 10.07 -28.59
CA PRO A 402 13.32 10.55 -27.25
C PRO A 402 12.13 11.51 -27.26
N GLY A 403 11.20 11.32 -26.32
CA GLY A 403 9.97 12.10 -26.21
C GLY A 403 8.82 11.67 -27.14
N GLU A 404 9.02 10.73 -28.07
CA GLU A 404 7.90 10.16 -28.83
C GLU A 404 6.94 9.44 -27.89
N ILE A 405 5.63 9.67 -28.12
CA ILE A 405 4.57 9.12 -27.27
C ILE A 405 4.23 7.71 -27.73
N VAL A 406 4.37 6.78 -26.80
CA VAL A 406 3.96 5.39 -26.91
C VAL A 406 2.65 5.21 -26.16
N TYR A 407 1.59 4.89 -26.90
CA TYR A 407 0.29 4.63 -26.34
C TYR A 407 0.28 3.29 -25.59
N ASN A 408 0.15 3.35 -24.27
CA ASN A 408 -0.10 2.19 -23.42
C ASN A 408 -1.60 2.12 -23.06
N SER A 409 -2.26 1.04 -23.53
CA SER A 409 -3.70 0.84 -23.38
C SER A 409 -4.14 0.76 -21.92
N TYR A 410 -3.33 0.13 -21.07
CA TYR A 410 -3.66 -0.09 -19.67
C TYR A 410 -2.73 0.71 -18.75
N TRP A 411 -3.33 1.30 -17.71
CA TRP A 411 -2.63 2.17 -16.76
C TRP A 411 -1.58 1.40 -15.94
N ASP A 412 -1.84 0.12 -15.67
CA ASP A 412 -0.97 -0.78 -14.92
C ASP A 412 0.28 -1.23 -15.70
N ASN A 413 0.37 -0.90 -16.99
CA ASN A 413 1.54 -1.20 -17.81
C ASN A 413 2.68 -0.19 -17.55
N PHE A 414 2.35 1.03 -17.12
CA PHE A 414 3.29 2.13 -17.00
C PHE A 414 4.53 1.81 -16.13
N PRO A 415 4.42 1.24 -14.91
CA PRO A 415 5.60 1.02 -14.08
C PRO A 415 6.67 0.14 -14.75
N ASN A 416 6.26 -0.89 -15.49
CA ASN A 416 7.17 -1.75 -16.25
C ASN A 416 7.78 -1.02 -17.45
N LEU A 417 6.94 -0.34 -18.24
CA LEU A 417 7.38 0.39 -19.43
C LEU A 417 8.39 1.47 -19.08
N PHE A 418 8.04 2.33 -18.12
CA PHE A 418 8.90 3.40 -17.62
C PHE A 418 10.21 2.88 -17.04
N PHE A 419 10.19 1.71 -16.39
CA PHE A 419 11.39 1.13 -15.80
C PHE A 419 12.44 0.70 -16.82
N TRP A 420 11.99 0.10 -17.92
CA TRP A 420 12.87 -0.39 -18.98
C TRP A 420 13.15 0.67 -20.05
N ASN A 421 12.25 1.63 -20.23
CA ASN A 421 12.37 2.71 -21.20
C ASN A 421 11.81 4.03 -20.64
N TRP A 422 12.73 4.90 -20.23
CA TRP A 422 12.43 6.27 -19.80
C TRP A 422 12.77 7.31 -20.88
N GLN A 423 13.05 6.90 -22.12
CA GLN A 423 13.30 7.83 -23.22
C GLN A 423 12.00 8.23 -23.92
N ASN A 424 11.05 7.30 -24.03
CA ASN A 424 9.72 7.57 -24.56
C ASN A 424 8.76 8.08 -23.49
N TYR A 425 7.70 8.75 -23.93
CA TYR A 425 6.59 9.17 -23.07
C TYR A 425 5.41 8.23 -23.24
N TYR A 426 4.56 8.17 -22.22
CA TYR A 426 3.42 7.26 -22.16
C TYR A 426 2.12 8.03 -21.98
N ARG A 427 1.03 7.39 -22.42
CA ARG A 427 -0.30 8.00 -22.33
C ARG A 427 -0.66 8.30 -20.88
N GLY A 428 -0.56 7.30 -20.02
CA GLY A 428 -0.99 7.40 -18.64
C GLY A 428 -0.46 6.25 -17.79
N GLY A 429 -0.43 6.44 -16.48
CA GLY A 429 0.06 5.44 -15.53
C GLY A 429 -0.52 5.68 -14.15
N MET A 430 -0.25 4.76 -13.23
CA MET A 430 -0.86 4.76 -11.89
C MET A 430 -2.39 4.70 -11.96
N ASP A 431 -3.08 4.98 -10.85
CA ASP A 431 -4.53 4.83 -10.73
C ASP A 431 -5.32 5.55 -11.85
N PRO A 432 -6.32 4.89 -12.50
CA PRO A 432 -7.09 5.44 -13.63
C PRO A 432 -7.85 6.75 -13.32
N ILE A 433 -7.98 7.11 -12.03
CA ILE A 433 -8.57 8.37 -11.60
C ILE A 433 -7.76 9.58 -12.07
N PHE A 434 -6.43 9.48 -12.21
CA PHE A 434 -5.60 10.58 -12.64
C PHE A 434 -5.78 10.91 -14.13
N GLN A 435 -6.10 9.92 -14.96
CA GLN A 435 -6.43 10.09 -16.37
C GLN A 435 -7.88 10.62 -16.51
N TYR A 436 -8.80 10.12 -15.67
CA TYR A 436 -10.19 10.61 -15.65
C TYR A 436 -10.30 12.07 -15.20
N SER A 437 -9.54 12.46 -14.17
CA SER A 437 -9.49 13.83 -13.66
C SER A 437 -8.85 14.79 -14.66
N PHE A 438 -7.80 14.35 -15.37
CA PHE A 438 -7.14 15.13 -16.42
C PHE A 438 -8.08 15.48 -17.59
N SER A 439 -8.74 14.47 -18.17
CA SER A 439 -9.73 14.69 -19.23
C SER A 439 -10.68 13.51 -19.32
N GLN A 440 -11.95 13.76 -19.02
CA GLN A 440 -12.99 12.73 -19.13
C GLN A 440 -13.18 12.31 -20.60
N ASP A 441 -13.04 13.23 -21.55
CA ASP A 441 -13.11 12.96 -22.99
C ASP A 441 -12.05 11.92 -23.40
N LEU A 442 -10.78 12.21 -23.10
CA LEU A 442 -9.68 11.30 -23.43
C LEU A 442 -9.76 9.99 -22.63
N PHE A 443 -10.25 10.03 -21.39
CA PHE A 443 -10.46 8.82 -20.61
C PHE A 443 -11.46 7.88 -21.30
N TRP A 444 -12.60 8.38 -21.76
CA TRP A 444 -13.60 7.59 -22.47
C TRP A 444 -13.07 7.10 -23.81
N LYS A 445 -12.34 7.96 -24.54
CA LYS A 445 -11.70 7.55 -25.78
C LYS A 445 -10.77 6.35 -25.59
N ASN A 446 -9.93 6.40 -24.57
CA ASN A 446 -9.08 5.28 -24.18
C ASN A 446 -9.90 4.07 -23.71
N TYR A 447 -11.01 4.28 -23.00
CA TYR A 447 -11.82 3.18 -22.46
C TYR A 447 -12.35 2.26 -23.57
N PHE A 448 -12.86 2.81 -24.68
CA PHE A 448 -13.31 2.00 -25.81
C PHE A 448 -12.14 1.31 -26.52
N ILE A 449 -11.05 2.03 -26.78
CA ILE A 449 -9.85 1.46 -27.43
C ILE A 449 -9.30 0.28 -26.60
N ALA A 450 -9.04 0.50 -25.31
CA ALA A 450 -8.36 -0.47 -24.46
C ALA A 450 -9.25 -1.62 -23.99
N TYR A 451 -10.53 -1.38 -23.66
CA TYR A 451 -11.40 -2.38 -23.02
C TYR A 451 -12.49 -2.94 -23.92
N ARG A 452 -12.89 -2.23 -24.99
CA ARG A 452 -13.80 -2.79 -26.01
C ARG A 452 -13.03 -3.33 -27.21
N GLY A 453 -11.84 -2.78 -27.48
CA GLY A 453 -11.06 -3.08 -28.68
C GLY A 453 -11.82 -2.72 -29.94
N ALA A 454 -12.63 -1.67 -29.87
CA ALA A 454 -13.44 -1.20 -30.99
C ALA A 454 -12.56 -0.41 -31.98
N PRO A 455 -12.82 -0.49 -33.30
CA PRO A 455 -12.16 0.36 -34.29
C PRO A 455 -12.58 1.82 -34.20
N TYR A 456 -13.53 2.12 -33.32
CA TYR A 456 -14.09 3.43 -33.09
C TYR A 456 -14.18 3.74 -31.60
N THR A 457 -14.27 5.02 -31.29
CA THR A 457 -14.26 5.53 -29.92
C THR A 457 -15.03 6.84 -29.80
N CYS A 458 -15.29 7.31 -28.59
CA CYS A 458 -15.90 8.62 -28.35
C CYS A 458 -15.56 9.13 -26.94
N GLY A 459 -15.75 10.44 -26.74
CA GLY A 459 -15.47 11.15 -25.50
C GLY A 459 -16.44 10.95 -24.33
N LYS A 460 -17.40 10.02 -24.44
CA LYS A 460 -18.52 9.89 -23.49
C LYS A 460 -18.72 8.44 -23.06
N ILE A 461 -19.43 8.25 -21.94
CA ILE A 461 -19.80 6.91 -21.42
C ILE A 461 -20.52 6.06 -22.49
N ARG A 462 -21.33 6.70 -23.32
CA ARG A 462 -22.09 6.08 -24.42
C ARG A 462 -21.85 6.88 -25.69
N CYS A 463 -21.52 6.20 -26.78
CA CYS A 463 -21.36 6.82 -28.08
C CYS A 463 -22.71 6.85 -28.81
N THR A 464 -23.07 8.00 -29.36
CA THR A 464 -24.10 8.12 -30.40
C THR A 464 -23.44 8.11 -31.77
N GLU A 465 -24.17 7.75 -32.84
CA GLU A 465 -23.60 7.63 -34.20
C GLU A 465 -22.87 8.89 -34.67
N SER A 466 -23.35 10.09 -34.29
CA SER A 466 -22.72 11.37 -34.63
C SER A 466 -21.44 11.69 -33.84
N GLU A 467 -21.17 10.96 -32.76
CA GLU A 467 -20.03 11.20 -31.85
C GLU A 467 -18.93 10.14 -32.00
N VAL A 468 -19.13 9.17 -32.90
CA VAL A 468 -18.16 8.09 -33.14
C VAL A 468 -16.98 8.63 -33.94
N GLU A 469 -15.78 8.38 -33.43
CA GLU A 469 -14.52 8.74 -34.06
C GLU A 469 -13.69 7.49 -34.36
N ASP A 470 -12.93 7.51 -35.46
CA ASP A 470 -12.01 6.42 -35.79
C ASP A 470 -10.88 6.34 -34.76
N ALA A 471 -10.62 5.14 -34.24
CA ALA A 471 -9.63 4.94 -33.19
C ALA A 471 -8.21 5.30 -33.63
N SER A 472 -7.82 5.02 -34.88
CA SER A 472 -6.49 5.34 -35.38
C SER A 472 -6.28 6.85 -35.53
N LEU A 473 -7.30 7.58 -35.98
CA LEU A 473 -7.27 9.04 -36.02
C LEU A 473 -7.17 9.63 -34.61
N VAL A 474 -7.92 9.10 -33.63
CA VAL A 474 -7.86 9.56 -32.24
C VAL A 474 -6.48 9.30 -31.62
N LEU A 475 -5.87 8.14 -31.87
CA LEU A 475 -4.52 7.84 -31.38
C LEU A 475 -3.48 8.86 -31.89
N LYS A 476 -3.58 9.28 -33.15
CA LYS A 476 -2.66 10.24 -33.76
C LYS A 476 -2.99 11.71 -33.41
N ARG A 477 -4.26 12.09 -33.50
CA ARG A 477 -4.73 13.49 -33.36
C ARG A 477 -4.83 13.92 -31.90
N ASP A 478 -5.40 13.07 -31.04
CA ASP A 478 -5.73 13.45 -29.66
C ASP A 478 -4.67 12.96 -28.67
N PHE A 479 -4.15 11.75 -28.88
CA PHE A 479 -3.10 11.19 -28.03
C PHE A 479 -1.68 11.49 -28.53
N HIS A 480 -1.54 12.06 -29.73
CA HIS A 480 -0.26 12.36 -30.37
C HIS A 480 0.71 11.15 -30.37
N ALA A 481 0.15 9.94 -30.40
CA ALA A 481 0.92 8.71 -30.26
C ALA A 481 1.56 8.32 -31.60
N SER A 482 2.85 7.97 -31.54
CA SER A 482 3.60 7.43 -32.68
C SER A 482 3.54 5.91 -32.73
N TYR A 483 3.40 5.28 -31.57
CA TYR A 483 3.34 3.83 -31.40
C TYR A 483 2.22 3.43 -30.45
N ILE A 484 1.73 2.20 -30.59
CA ILE A 484 0.80 1.57 -29.64
C ILE A 484 1.32 0.20 -29.23
N ILE A 485 1.29 -0.06 -27.92
CA ILE A 485 1.60 -1.37 -27.33
C ILE A 485 0.30 -2.08 -26.99
N LEU A 486 0.16 -3.33 -27.44
CA LEU A 486 -0.97 -4.19 -27.14
C LEU A 486 -0.51 -5.52 -26.56
N GLU A 487 -1.26 -6.03 -25.57
CA GLU A 487 -1.05 -7.38 -25.01
C GLU A 487 -2.00 -8.35 -25.71
N TYR A 488 -1.50 -9.46 -26.26
CA TYR A 488 -2.33 -10.44 -26.99
C TYR A 488 -3.52 -10.94 -26.15
N ARG A 489 -3.28 -11.15 -24.85
CA ARG A 489 -4.29 -11.67 -23.92
C ARG A 489 -5.38 -10.64 -23.57
N ARG A 490 -5.04 -9.36 -23.47
CA ARG A 490 -5.97 -8.31 -22.99
C ARG A 490 -6.62 -7.54 -24.14
N SER A 491 -5.96 -7.42 -25.29
CA SER A 491 -6.39 -6.59 -26.42
C SER A 491 -6.63 -7.36 -27.73
N PRO A 492 -7.18 -8.60 -27.74
CA PRO A 492 -7.26 -9.41 -28.95
C PRO A 492 -8.12 -8.77 -30.06
N ASN A 493 -9.16 -8.01 -29.69
CA ASN A 493 -10.03 -7.34 -30.66
C ASN A 493 -9.33 -6.17 -31.35
N PHE A 494 -8.62 -5.33 -30.59
CA PHE A 494 -7.91 -4.19 -31.17
C PHE A 494 -6.72 -4.63 -32.02
N ILE A 495 -6.08 -5.75 -31.68
CA ILE A 495 -5.04 -6.37 -32.52
C ILE A 495 -5.60 -6.76 -33.89
N LYS A 496 -6.81 -7.34 -33.95
CA LYS A 496 -7.47 -7.62 -35.24
C LYS A 496 -7.75 -6.34 -36.03
N VAL A 497 -8.16 -5.27 -35.35
CA VAL A 497 -8.37 -3.97 -35.99
C VAL A 497 -7.05 -3.42 -36.56
N ALA A 498 -5.98 -3.44 -35.77
CA ALA A 498 -4.66 -2.96 -36.20
C ALA A 498 -4.10 -3.80 -37.36
N ASP A 499 -4.24 -5.14 -37.31
CA ASP A 499 -3.77 -6.04 -38.37
C ASP A 499 -4.53 -5.88 -39.70
N SER A 500 -5.75 -5.32 -39.69
CA SER A 500 -6.60 -5.13 -40.87
C SER A 500 -6.66 -3.69 -41.37
N SER A 501 -6.08 -2.73 -40.63
CA SER A 501 -6.14 -1.32 -40.95
C SER A 501 -4.83 -0.84 -41.59
N PRO A 502 -4.89 -0.07 -42.70
CA PRO A 502 -3.70 0.52 -43.31
C PRO A 502 -3.06 1.63 -42.47
N ASN A 503 -3.68 2.01 -41.34
CA ASN A 503 -3.16 3.06 -40.45
C ASN A 503 -2.18 2.52 -39.40
N PHE A 504 -1.92 1.21 -39.39
CA PHE A 504 -0.99 0.58 -38.46
C PHE A 504 0.01 -0.30 -39.21
N GLU A 505 1.26 -0.21 -38.79
CA GLU A 505 2.34 -1.09 -39.25
C GLU A 505 2.86 -1.90 -38.05
N LYS A 506 2.81 -3.23 -38.14
CA LYS A 506 3.38 -4.10 -37.10
C LYS A 506 4.90 -4.07 -37.21
N VAL A 507 5.56 -3.51 -36.20
CA VAL A 507 7.01 -3.26 -36.23
C VAL A 507 7.80 -4.19 -35.29
N PHE A 508 7.16 -4.70 -34.24
CA PHE A 508 7.80 -5.63 -33.31
C PHE A 508 6.76 -6.48 -32.57
N SER A 509 7.12 -7.71 -32.20
CA SER A 509 6.25 -8.57 -31.39
C SER A 509 7.06 -9.56 -30.56
N THR A 510 6.55 -9.87 -29.37
CA THR A 510 7.00 -10.94 -28.48
C THR A 510 5.92 -12.03 -28.44
N PRO A 511 6.09 -13.13 -27.66
CA PRO A 511 5.01 -14.09 -27.44
C PRO A 511 3.78 -13.51 -26.72
N THR A 512 3.91 -12.39 -26.02
CA THR A 512 2.89 -11.82 -25.12
C THR A 512 2.39 -10.45 -25.55
N GLU A 513 3.18 -9.70 -26.31
CA GLU A 513 2.92 -8.32 -26.71
C GLU A 513 3.23 -8.05 -28.18
N VAL A 514 2.68 -6.96 -28.70
CA VAL A 514 2.94 -6.46 -30.04
C VAL A 514 3.00 -4.94 -30.03
N VAL A 515 3.87 -4.39 -30.87
CA VAL A 515 4.04 -2.96 -31.09
C VAL A 515 3.64 -2.64 -32.52
N TYR A 516 2.73 -1.68 -32.66
CA TYR A 516 2.39 -1.10 -33.96
C TYR A 516 2.86 0.35 -34.01
N LYS A 517 3.40 0.74 -35.17
CA LYS A 517 3.58 2.14 -35.54
C LYS A 517 2.27 2.67 -36.10
N ILE A 518 1.91 3.90 -35.72
CA ILE A 518 0.70 4.59 -36.19
C ILE A 518 1.12 5.47 -37.38
N LEU A 519 0.50 5.25 -38.54
CA LEU A 519 0.90 5.87 -39.82
C LEU A 519 0.29 7.24 -40.06
#